data_AF-A0A6I5CMF4-F1
#
_entry.id   AF-A0A6I5CMF4-F1
#
_cell.length_a   1.000
_cell.length_b   1.000
_cell.length_c   1.000
_cell.angle_alpha   90.00
_cell.angle_beta   90.00
_cell.angle_gamma   90.00
#
_symmetry.space_group_name_H-M   'P 1'
#
loop_
_entity.id
_entity.type
_entity.pdbx_description
1 polymer ?
#
loop_
_entity_poly.entity_id
_entity_poly.type
_entity_poly.pdbx_seq_one_letter_code
_entity_poly.pdbx_strand_id
1 'polypeptide(L)' 'DLLIGDKVWFRHAKAGELCERFDALHLVEGDRVTATVPTYRGEGHTFL' A
#
# COMPACT_ATOMS: atom_id res chain seq x y z
N ASP A 1 23.14 10.90 -4.85
CA ASP A 1 23.12 9.96 -3.73
C ASP A 1 21.77 9.95 -3.04
N LEU A 2 21.48 8.86 -2.33
CA LEU A 2 20.34 8.72 -1.43
C LEU A 2 20.86 8.92 -0.01
N LEU A 3 20.26 9.85 0.74
CA LEU A 3 20.67 10.22 2.08
C LEU A 3 19.66 9.73 3.13
N ILE A 4 20.09 9.72 4.40
CA ILE A 4 19.20 9.42 5.52
C ILE A 4 18.09 10.48 5.56
N GLY A 5 16.83 10.02 5.55
CA GLY A 5 15.65 10.88 5.54
C GLY A 5 14.99 11.04 4.17
N ASP A 6 15.65 10.60 3.08
CA ASP A 6 15.06 10.63 1.76
C ASP A 6 13.90 9.64 1.63
N LYS A 7 12.83 10.09 0.98
CA LYS A 7 11.67 9.24 0.67
C LYS A 7 11.97 8.38 -0.55
N VAL A 8 11.76 7.07 -0.40
CA VAL A 8 11.89 6.10 -1.48
C VAL A 8 10.60 5.32 -1.64
N TRP A 9 10.24 5.04 -2.89
CA TRP A 9 9.05 4.27 -3.24
C TRP A 9 9.49 2.89 -3.72
N PHE A 10 9.05 1.86 -3.01
CA PHE A 10 9.23 0.48 -3.44
C PHE A 10 8.02 0.05 -4.25
N ARG A 11 8.28 -0.48 -5.45
CA ARG A 11 7.24 -1.15 -6.24
C ARG A 11 7.20 -2.61 -5.82
N HIS A 12 6.02 -3.08 -5.39
CA HIS A 12 5.81 -4.49 -5.08
C HIS A 12 6.00 -5.36 -6.33
N ALA A 13 6.42 -6.61 -6.15
CA ALA A 13 6.58 -7.54 -7.27
C ALA A 13 5.22 -8.03 -7.82
N LYS A 14 4.21 -8.17 -6.95
CA LYS A 14 2.85 -8.60 -7.30
C LYS A 14 1.82 -7.70 -6.63
N ALA A 15 0.83 -7.22 -7.39
CA ALA A 15 -0.21 -6.32 -6.88
C ALA A 15 -0.97 -6.89 -5.67
N GLY A 16 -1.19 -8.20 -5.65
CA GLY A 16 -1.88 -8.87 -4.55
C GLY A 16 -1.09 -8.98 -3.26
N GLU A 17 0.25 -8.95 -3.30
CA GLU A 17 1.11 -9.24 -2.14
C GLU A 17 0.89 -8.25 -0.99
N LEU A 18 0.75 -6.96 -1.29
CA LEU A 18 0.50 -5.95 -0.26
C LEU A 18 -0.87 -6.14 0.40
N CYS A 19 -1.89 -6.44 -0.38
CA CYS A 19 -3.24 -6.68 0.13
C CYS A 19 -3.32 -7.93 1.03
N GLU A 20 -2.30 -8.79 0.96
CA GLU A 20 -2.10 -10.01 1.76
C GLU A 20 -1.38 -9.71 3.09
N ARG A 21 -0.94 -8.47 3.33
CA ARG A 21 -0.16 -8.09 4.53
C ARG A 21 -0.67 -6.84 5.25
N PHE A 22 -1.39 -5.97 4.55
CA PHE A 22 -1.91 -4.73 5.07
C PHE A 22 -3.44 -4.70 4.98
N ASP A 23 -4.09 -4.03 5.93
CA ASP A 23 -5.55 -3.97 6.00
C ASP A 23 -6.15 -2.88 5.11
N ALA A 24 -5.35 -1.87 4.74
CA ALA A 24 -5.82 -0.74 3.95
C ALA A 24 -4.76 -0.22 2.97
N LEU A 25 -5.23 0.41 1.90
CA LEU A 25 -4.42 1.16 0.94
C LEU A 25 -4.85 2.64 0.93
N HIS A 26 -3.87 3.52 0.82
CA HIS A 26 -4.10 4.95 0.58
C HIS A 26 -4.07 5.24 -0.92
N LEU A 27 -5.14 5.82 -1.45
CA LEU A 27 -5.16 6.36 -2.81
C LEU A 27 -4.55 7.76 -2.78
N VAL A 28 -3.54 7.99 -3.62
CA VAL A 28 -2.81 9.26 -3.69
C VAL A 28 -3.00 9.88 -5.07
N GLU A 29 -3.37 11.16 -5.10
CA GLU A 29 -3.41 11.99 -6.29
C GLU A 29 -2.55 13.23 -6.05
N GLY A 30 -1.43 13.35 -6.79
CA GLY A 30 -0.44 14.38 -6.54
C GLY A 30 0.19 14.24 -5.15
N ASP A 31 -0.03 15.24 -4.30
CA ASP A 31 0.45 15.31 -2.92
C ASP A 31 -0.64 14.99 -1.88
N ARG A 32 -1.84 14.61 -2.33
CA ARG A 32 -3.00 14.40 -1.47
C ARG A 32 -3.42 12.94 -1.40
N VAL A 33 -3.66 12.46 -0.18
CA VAL A 33 -4.41 11.22 0.04
C VAL A 33 -5.88 11.51 -0.22
N THR A 34 -6.42 10.90 -1.27
CA THR A 34 -7.80 11.13 -1.71
C THR A 34 -8.78 10.21 -1.01
N ALA A 35 -8.35 9.00 -0.65
CA ALA A 35 -9.13 8.03 0.09
C ALA A 35 -8.25 6.97 0.75
N THR A 36 -8.83 6.26 1.71
CA THR A 36 -8.28 5.03 2.31
C THR A 36 -9.31 3.94 2.10
N VAL A 37 -8.92 2.84 1.45
CA VAL A 37 -9.82 1.72 1.13
C VAL A 37 -9.31 0.45 1.80
N PRO A 38 -10.20 -0.45 2.25
CA PRO A 38 -9.77 -1.73 2.81
C PRO A 38 -9.17 -2.60 1.70
N THR A 39 -8.25 -3.48 2.09
CA THR A 39 -7.83 -4.62 1.27
C THR A 39 -8.75 -5.79 1.56
N TYR A 40 -8.64 -6.89 0.79
CA TYR A 40 -9.37 -8.11 1.15
C TYR A 40 -9.02 -8.62 2.56
N ARG A 41 -7.79 -8.41 3.05
CA ARG A 41 -7.42 -8.69 4.43
C ARG A 41 -8.18 -7.80 5.42
N GLY A 42 -8.24 -6.50 5.12
CA GLY A 42 -9.03 -5.54 5.91
C GLY A 42 -10.52 -5.84 5.91
N GLU A 43 -11.02 -6.52 4.88
CA GLU A 43 -12.38 -7.05 4.80
C GLU A 43 -12.54 -8.42 5.50
N GLY A 44 -11.48 -8.97 6.09
CA GLY A 44 -11.49 -10.26 6.80
C GLY A 44 -11.33 -11.49 5.90
N HIS A 45 -11.04 -11.30 4.61
CA HIS A 45 -10.75 -12.38 3.69
C HIS A 45 -9.26 -12.74 3.69
N THR A 46 -8.96 -14.02 3.90
CA THR A 46 -7.60 -14.56 3.76
C THR A 46 -7.63 -15.69 2.74
N PHE A 47 -7.02 -15.44 1.59
CA PHE A 47 -6.90 -16.42 0.51
C PHE A 47 -5.50 -17.05 0.59
N LEU A 48 -5.42 -18.26 1.16
CA LEU A 48 -4.21 -19.09 1.23
C LEU A 48 -4.22 -20.14 0.13
#